data_AF-A0AAU6YRQ3-F1
#
_entry.id   AF-A0AAU6YRQ3-F1
#
_cell.length_a   1.000
_cell.length_b   1.000
_cell.length_c   1.000
_cell.angle_alpha   90.00
_cell.angle_beta   90.00
_cell.angle_gamma   90.00
#
_symmetry.space_group_name_H-M   'P 1'
#
loop_
_entity.id
_entity.type
_entity.pdbx_description
1 polymer ?
#
loop_
_entity_poly.entity_id
_entity_poly.type
_entity_poly.pdbx_seq_one_letter_code
_entity_poly.pdbx_strand_id
1 'polypeptide(L)'
;MSWGEHYVLSLQADVPPGTADQLGRRHRQMHIRDYWDSLDPVTRKWLMENPGCQILPRTITAVISKSAGEDFGSGQHGETVLSQDDHEFIRSKVTAVSPA
;
A
#
# COMPACT_ATOMS: atom_id res chain seq x y z
N MET A 1 -26.52 -20.36 41.59
CA MET A 1 -25.06 -20.23 41.67
C MET A 1 -24.42 -20.99 40.51
N SER A 2 -23.36 -20.40 39.96
CA SER A 2 -22.54 -20.75 38.80
C SER A 2 -21.92 -22.16 38.82
N TRP A 3 -21.89 -22.82 37.65
CA TRP A 3 -20.79 -23.63 37.07
C TRP A 3 -21.08 -23.67 35.55
N GLY A 4 -20.23 -23.25 34.62
CA GLY A 4 -18.78 -23.32 34.59
C GLY A 4 -18.39 -24.45 33.64
N GLU A 5 -17.99 -24.07 32.41
CA GLU A 5 -17.03 -24.79 31.56
C GLU A 5 -17.41 -26.21 31.11
N HIS A 6 -17.90 -26.40 29.87
CA HIS A 6 -17.78 -27.70 29.15
C HIS A 6 -18.13 -27.63 27.65
N TYR A 7 -17.70 -26.57 26.95
CA TYR A 7 -17.76 -26.52 25.47
C TYR A 7 -16.40 -26.12 24.88
N VAL A 8 -15.34 -26.80 25.33
CA VAL A 8 -14.00 -26.71 24.72
C VAL A 8 -13.62 -28.07 24.18
N LEU A 9 -14.39 -28.57 23.22
CA LEU A 9 -13.98 -29.69 22.37
C LEU A 9 -14.75 -29.61 21.05
N SER A 10 -14.00 -29.61 19.95
CA SER A 10 -14.44 -29.72 18.54
C SER A 10 -14.63 -28.40 17.78
N LEU A 11 -13.51 -27.74 17.45
CA LEU A 11 -13.34 -27.06 16.16
C LEU A 11 -11.84 -26.87 15.89
N GLN A 12 -11.10 -27.96 15.93
CA GLN A 12 -9.82 -28.05 15.22
C GLN A 12 -10.17 -28.20 13.74
N ALA A 13 -10.54 -27.08 13.12
CA ALA A 13 -10.77 -27.04 11.69
C ALA A 13 -9.45 -27.37 10.98
N ASP A 14 -9.48 -28.46 10.25
CA ASP A 14 -8.53 -28.88 9.23
C ASP A 14 -8.18 -27.68 8.33
N VAL A 15 -7.02 -27.08 8.55
CA VAL A 15 -6.48 -26.05 7.65
C VAL A 15 -5.75 -26.80 6.53
N PRO A 16 -6.19 -26.67 5.26
CA PRO A 16 -5.56 -27.40 4.16
C PRO A 16 -4.08 -26.99 4.02
N PRO A 17 -3.17 -27.93 3.70
CA PRO A 17 -1.76 -27.64 3.47
C PRO A 17 -1.59 -26.96 2.09
N GLY A 18 -1.86 -25.66 2.07
CA GLY A 18 -1.69 -24.80 0.89
C GLY A 18 -1.61 -23.30 1.22
N THR A 19 -1.82 -22.90 2.47
CA THR A 19 -1.90 -21.49 2.89
C THR A 19 -0.55 -20.89 3.30
N ALA A 20 0.56 -21.62 3.15
CA ALA A 20 1.89 -21.12 3.52
C ALA A 20 2.51 -20.17 2.47
N ASP A 21 1.99 -20.14 1.24
CA ASP A 21 2.44 -19.19 0.21
C ASP A 21 1.85 -17.77 0.41
N GLN A 22 0.79 -17.66 1.21
CA GLN A 22 0.11 -16.40 1.49
C GLN A 22 0.71 -15.61 2.67
N LEU A 23 1.75 -16.15 3.33
CA LEU A 23 2.59 -15.41 4.27
C LEU A 23 3.80 -14.74 3.60
N GLY A 24 3.86 -14.74 2.27
CA GLY A 24 4.90 -14.07 1.47
C GLY A 24 4.52 -12.66 1.00
N ARG A 25 3.24 -12.25 1.07
CA ARG A 25 2.88 -10.85 0.86
C ARG A 25 3.27 -10.06 2.11
N ARG A 26 4.55 -9.73 2.21
CA ARG A 26 4.98 -8.62 3.06
C ARG A 26 4.10 -7.44 2.68
N HIS A 27 3.31 -6.90 3.62
CA HIS A 27 2.79 -5.54 3.51
C HIS A 27 4.02 -4.62 3.47
N ARG A 28 4.67 -4.55 2.30
CA ARG A 28 5.81 -3.69 2.09
C ARG A 28 5.22 -2.30 2.02
N GLN A 29 5.65 -1.44 2.94
CA GLN A 29 5.30 -0.03 2.84
C GLN A 29 5.76 0.46 1.47
N MET A 30 4.87 1.15 0.80
CA MET A 30 5.15 1.72 -0.50
C MET A 30 6.10 2.90 -0.28
N HIS A 31 7.30 2.82 -0.86
CA HIS A 31 8.25 3.93 -0.88
C HIS A 31 8.24 4.56 -2.26
N ILE A 32 7.52 5.67 -2.43
CA ILE A 32 7.30 6.29 -3.75
C ILE A 32 8.61 6.75 -4.39
N ARG A 33 9.62 7.07 -3.57
CA ARG A 33 10.95 7.50 -3.99
C ARG A 33 11.66 6.45 -4.84
N ASP A 34 11.57 5.17 -4.45
CA ASP A 34 12.23 4.07 -5.15
C ASP A 34 11.62 3.82 -6.54
N TYR A 35 10.32 4.03 -6.67
CA TYR A 35 9.60 3.80 -7.93
C TYR A 35 9.45 5.06 -8.78
N TRP A 36 9.81 6.24 -8.26
CA TRP A 36 9.54 7.54 -8.88
C TRP A 36 9.96 7.61 -10.35
N ASP A 37 11.15 7.13 -10.68
CA ASP A 37 11.67 7.16 -12.05
C ASP A 37 10.97 6.17 -12.99
N SER A 38 10.48 5.05 -12.43
CA SER A 38 9.70 4.04 -13.15
C SER A 38 8.25 4.45 -13.38
N LEU A 39 7.77 5.51 -12.71
CA LEU A 39 6.41 6.00 -12.90
C LEU A 39 6.27 6.72 -14.25
N ASP A 40 5.13 6.47 -14.89
CA ASP A 40 4.73 7.18 -16.09
C ASP A 40 4.70 8.71 -15.82
N PRO A 41 5.14 9.55 -16.78
CA PRO A 41 5.11 11.01 -16.63
C PRO A 41 3.74 11.56 -16.22
N VAL A 42 2.64 10.95 -16.64
CA VAL A 42 1.29 11.37 -16.25
C VAL A 42 1.07 11.18 -14.75
N THR A 43 1.51 10.05 -14.19
CA THR A 43 1.39 9.75 -12.76
C THR A 43 2.28 10.67 -11.93
N ARG A 44 3.54 10.90 -12.35
CA ARG A 44 4.43 11.86 -11.69
C ARG A 44 3.84 13.27 -11.67
N LYS A 45 3.27 13.72 -12.79
CA LYS A 45 2.62 15.02 -12.89
C LYS A 45 1.45 15.12 -11.91
N TRP A 46 0.58 14.11 -11.88
CA TRP A 46 -0.56 14.09 -10.96
C TRP A 46 -0.13 14.19 -9.49
N LEU A 47 0.93 13.48 -9.10
CA LEU A 47 1.49 13.54 -7.73
C LEU A 47 2.04 14.94 -7.41
N MET A 48 2.74 15.57 -8.35
CA MET A 48 3.25 16.94 -8.18
C MET A 48 2.12 17.99 -8.12
N GLU A 49 1.02 17.79 -8.85
CA GLU A 49 -0.15 18.68 -8.78
C GLU A 49 -0.98 18.47 -7.51
N ASN A 50 -0.85 17.31 -6.86
CA ASN A 50 -1.59 16.94 -5.64
C ASN A 50 -0.66 16.55 -4.47
N PRO A 51 0.26 17.42 -4.01
CA PRO A 51 1.27 17.08 -3.01
C PRO A 51 0.70 16.94 -1.58
N GLY A 52 -0.57 17.28 -1.37
CA GLY A 52 -1.30 17.06 -0.11
C GLY A 52 -2.07 15.74 -0.06
N CYS A 53 -2.02 14.93 -1.12
CA CYS A 53 -2.78 13.70 -1.21
C CYS A 53 -2.20 12.63 -0.27
N GLN A 54 -2.94 12.29 0.79
CA GLN A 54 -2.50 11.31 1.80
C GLN A 54 -2.82 9.86 1.41
N ILE A 55 -3.87 9.68 0.62
CA ILE A 55 -4.38 8.38 0.22
C ILE A 55 -4.40 8.36 -1.30
N LEU A 56 -3.61 7.47 -1.89
CA LEU A 56 -3.61 7.31 -3.33
C LEU A 56 -4.84 6.55 -3.78
N PRO A 57 -5.56 7.06 -4.78
CA PRO A 57 -6.67 6.34 -5.37
C PRO A 57 -6.16 5.07 -6.06
N ARG A 58 -7.01 4.03 -6.10
CA ARG A 58 -6.72 2.71 -6.69
C ARG A 58 -6.02 2.78 -8.04
N THR A 59 -6.39 3.71 -8.90
CA THR A 59 -5.78 3.88 -10.23
C THR A 59 -4.29 4.19 -10.14
N ILE A 60 -3.90 5.09 -9.25
CA ILE A 60 -2.49 5.46 -9.04
C ILE A 60 -1.76 4.32 -8.35
N THR A 61 -2.38 3.72 -7.32
CA THR A 61 -1.83 2.52 -6.65
C THR A 61 -1.54 1.41 -7.65
N ALA A 62 -2.47 1.10 -8.55
CA ALA A 62 -2.32 0.04 -9.54
C ALA A 62 -1.18 0.32 -10.55
N VAL A 63 -1.00 1.57 -10.96
CA VAL A 63 0.12 1.96 -11.84
C VAL A 63 1.45 1.75 -11.13
N ILE A 64 1.54 2.13 -9.86
CA ILE A 64 2.77 2.00 -9.08
C ILE A 64 3.03 0.53 -8.76
N SER A 65 2.00 -0.23 -8.39
CA SER A 65 2.06 -1.68 -8.21
C SER A 65 2.56 -2.40 -9.46
N LYS A 66 2.04 -2.04 -10.64
CA LYS A 66 2.48 -2.59 -11.92
C LYS A 66 3.95 -2.27 -12.22
N SER A 67 4.39 -1.06 -11.88
CA SER A 67 5.77 -0.61 -12.13
C SER A 67 6.76 -1.27 -11.17
N ALA A 68 6.35 -1.48 -9.91
CA ALA A 68 7.15 -2.15 -8.89
C ALA A 68 7.13 -3.69 -9.01
N GLY A 69 6.14 -4.25 -9.71
CA GLY A 69 5.86 -5.69 -9.72
C GLY A 69 5.33 -6.20 -8.37
N GLU A 70 4.83 -5.33 -7.50
CA GLU A 70 4.32 -5.64 -6.17
C GLU A 70 2.92 -5.07 -5.98
N ASP A 71 2.07 -5.71 -5.17
CA ASP A 71 0.71 -5.22 -4.91
C ASP A 71 0.68 -4.36 -3.63
N PHE A 72 0.64 -3.03 -3.78
CA PHE A 72 0.60 -2.09 -2.65
C PHE A 72 -0.83 -1.73 -2.20
N GLY A 73 -1.87 -2.29 -2.81
CA GLY A 73 -3.26 -2.02 -2.43
C GLY A 73 -3.55 -2.53 -1.03
N SER A 74 -3.50 -1.64 -0.04
CA SER A 74 -3.72 -2.00 1.38
C SER A 74 -5.15 -1.75 1.86
N GLY A 75 -5.94 -0.93 1.15
CA GLY A 75 -7.33 -0.63 1.50
C GLY A 75 -8.36 -1.53 0.82
N GLN A 76 -9.60 -1.48 1.32
CA GLN A 76 -10.72 -2.29 0.83
C GLN A 76 -11.02 -2.04 -0.66
N HIS A 77 -10.66 -0.87 -1.19
CA HIS A 77 -10.84 -0.53 -2.60
C HIS A 77 -9.54 -0.61 -3.42
N GLY A 78 -8.41 -1.00 -2.79
CA GLY A 78 -7.08 -0.96 -3.38
C GLY A 78 -6.42 0.41 -3.28
N GLU A 79 -6.87 1.27 -2.36
CA GLU A 79 -6.11 2.47 -2.00
C GLU A 79 -4.83 2.13 -1.24
N THR A 80 -3.86 3.02 -1.29
CA THR A 80 -2.64 2.93 -0.46
C THR A 80 -2.41 4.25 0.25
N VAL A 81 -1.92 4.17 1.48
CA VAL A 81 -1.58 5.34 2.29
C VAL A 81 -0.12 5.68 2.03
N LEU A 82 0.14 6.94 1.70
CA LEU A 82 1.52 7.43 1.59
C LEU A 82 2.09 7.72 2.97
N SER A 83 3.36 7.37 3.15
CA SER A 83 4.07 7.76 4.37
C SER A 83 4.40 9.24 4.35
N GLN A 84 4.72 9.79 5.53
CA GLN A 84 5.14 11.18 5.64
C GLN A 84 6.41 11.48 4.81
N ASP A 85 7.35 10.53 4.75
CA ASP A 85 8.56 10.67 3.92
C ASP A 85 8.24 10.75 2.41
N ASP A 86 7.22 9.99 1.95
CA ASP A 86 6.76 10.07 0.57
C ASP A 86 6.16 11.44 0.25
N HIS A 87 5.40 12.01 1.18
CA HIS A 87 4.86 13.37 1.02
C HIS A 87 5.96 14.43 0.94
N GLU A 88 6.96 14.34 1.82
CA GLU A 88 8.09 15.28 1.79
C GLU A 88 8.86 15.17 0.48
N PHE A 89 9.05 13.95 -0.03
CA PHE A 89 9.66 13.73 -1.33
C PHE A 89 8.85 14.34 -2.48
N ILE A 90 7.53 14.10 -2.52
CA ILE A 90 6.66 14.68 -3.56
C ILE A 90 6.72 16.21 -3.50
N ARG A 91 6.66 16.82 -2.30
CA ARG A 91 6.81 18.27 -2.12
C ARG A 91 8.16 18.79 -2.62
N SER A 92 9.25 18.07 -2.35
CA SER A 92 10.58 18.43 -2.86
C SER A 92 10.61 18.48 -4.40
N LYS A 93 9.90 17.57 -5.08
CA LYS A 93 9.78 17.58 -6.55
C LYS A 93 8.96 18.75 -7.08
N VAL A 94 7.92 19.18 -6.37
CA VAL A 94 7.15 20.39 -6.73
C VAL A 94 8.03 21.63 -6.66
N THR A 95 8.79 21.80 -5.56
CA THR A 95 9.70 22.95 -5.41
C THR A 95 10.82 22.95 -6.44
N ALA A 96 11.31 21.77 -6.85
CA ALA A 96 12.34 21.66 -7.89
C ALA A 96 11.84 22.04 -9.31
N VAL A 97 10.53 22.03 -9.55
CA VAL A 97 9.90 22.38 -10.84
C VAL A 97 9.60 23.87 -10.98
N SER A 98 9.67 24.64 -9.88
CA SER A 98 9.56 26.10 -9.92
C SER A 98 10.96 26.74 -9.87
N PRO A 99 11.54 27.17 -11.02
CA PRO A 99 12.58 28.18 -10.95
C PRO A 99 11.94 29.47 -10.44
N ALA A 100 12.62 30.10 -9.48
CA ALA A 100 12.34 31.44 -9.02
C ALA A 100 12.40 32.47 -10.16
#